data_AF-A0A0S4LMV2-F1
#
_entry.id   AF-A0A0S4LMV2-F1
#
_cell.length_a   1.000
_cell.length_b   1.000
_cell.length_c   1.000
_cell.angle_alpha   90.00
_cell.angle_beta   90.00
_cell.angle_gamma   90.00
#
_symmetry.space_group_name_H-M   'P 1'
#
loop_
_entity.id
_entity.type
_entity.pdbx_description
1 polymer ?
#
loop_
_entity_poly.entity_id
_entity_poly.type
_entity_poly.pdbx_seq_one_letter_code
_entity_poly.pdbx_strand_id
1 'polypeptide(L)' 'MPSKAVLKEKEWYSEDPEEFTSDEDKNSELSDLLSGAWNDLSIVEIRRIEIGSSKGWRVTYRQ' A
#
# COMPACT_ATOMS: atom_id res chain seq x y z
N MET A 1 18.38 -19.39 -13.79
CA MET A 1 18.05 -19.23 -12.36
C MET A 1 16.86 -18.30 -12.29
N PRO A 2 15.73 -18.65 -11.64
CA PRO A 2 14.66 -17.68 -11.48
C PRO A 2 15.17 -16.57 -10.55
N SER A 3 15.11 -15.33 -11.01
CA SER A 3 15.37 -14.15 -10.18
C SER A 3 14.46 -14.24 -8.97
N LYS A 4 15.04 -14.23 -7.75
CA LYS A 4 14.24 -14.12 -6.53
C LYS A 4 13.50 -12.79 -6.61
N ALA A 5 12.20 -12.84 -6.84
CA ALA A 5 11.34 -11.65 -6.80
C ALA A 5 11.60 -10.93 -5.47
N VAL A 6 11.99 -9.66 -5.53
CA VAL A 6 12.37 -8.91 -4.34
C VAL A 6 11.09 -8.33 -3.75
N LEU A 7 10.84 -8.64 -2.48
CA LEU A 7 9.76 -7.99 -1.73
C LEU A 7 10.16 -6.54 -1.45
N LYS A 8 9.29 -5.61 -1.82
CA LYS A 8 9.41 -4.18 -1.55
C LYS A 8 8.22 -3.73 -0.72
N GLU A 9 8.46 -2.75 0.15
CA GLU A 9 7.43 -2.09 0.95
C GLU A 9 7.36 -0.61 0.55
N LYS A 10 6.16 -0.06 0.54
CA LYS A 10 5.94 1.39 0.41
C LYS A 10 4.86 1.83 1.39
N GLU A 11 5.07 2.99 1.96
CA GLU A 11 4.22 3.56 3.01
C GLU A 11 3.67 4.90 2.56
N TRP A 12 2.42 5.16 2.93
CA TRP A 12 1.75 6.44 2.75
C TRP A 12 1.14 6.86 4.08
N TYR A 13 1.30 8.14 4.39
CA TYR A 13 0.80 8.77 5.61
C TYR A 13 0.09 10.05 5.26
N SER A 14 -0.83 10.43 6.13
CA SER A 14 -1.50 11.70 6.14
C SER A 14 -1.42 12.23 7.56
N GLU A 15 -1.19 13.53 7.65
CA GLU A 15 -1.29 14.27 8.89
C GLU A 15 -2.75 14.44 9.32
N ASP A 16 -3.70 14.25 8.39
CA ASP A 16 -5.12 14.23 8.66
C ASP A 16 -5.60 12.79 8.95
N PRO A 17 -5.91 12.45 10.21
CA PRO A 17 -6.38 11.11 10.58
C PRO A 17 -7.77 10.80 10.00
N GLU A 18 -8.53 11.79 9.53
CA GLU A 18 -9.84 11.60 8.92
C GLU A 18 -9.73 11.07 7.47
N GLU A 19 -8.59 11.32 6.80
CA GLU A 19 -8.33 10.89 5.41
C GLU A 19 -8.28 9.36 5.27
N PHE A 20 -7.98 8.65 6.36
CA PHE A 20 -7.90 7.19 6.41
C PHE A 20 -8.85 6.60 7.46
N THR A 21 -10.08 7.10 7.53
CA THR A 21 -11.08 6.57 8.48
C THR A 21 -11.77 5.31 7.96
N SER A 22 -12.06 5.18 6.65
CA SER A 22 -12.78 4.05 6.04
C SER A 22 -11.86 2.94 5.51
N ASP A 23 -11.92 1.73 6.10
CA ASP A 23 -11.09 0.57 5.71
C ASP A 23 -11.33 0.13 4.26
N GLU A 24 -12.54 0.38 3.74
CA GLU A 24 -13.01 -0.12 2.45
C GLU A 24 -12.56 0.73 1.25
N ASP A 25 -12.49 2.06 1.39
CA ASP A 25 -12.26 2.94 0.22
C ASP A 25 -10.82 2.92 -0.30
N LYS A 26 -9.84 2.82 0.61
CA LYS A 26 -8.43 2.96 0.24
C LYS A 26 -7.80 1.67 -0.27
N ASN A 27 -8.31 0.50 0.10
CA ASN A 27 -7.76 -0.77 -0.40
C ASN A 27 -8.01 -0.93 -1.91
N SER A 28 -9.21 -0.57 -2.38
CA SER A 28 -9.53 -0.58 -3.81
C SER A 28 -8.79 0.53 -4.55
N GLU A 29 -8.79 1.76 -4.01
CA GLU A 29 -8.10 2.89 -4.64
C GLU A 29 -6.58 2.66 -4.75
N LEU A 30 -5.94 2.13 -3.71
CA LEU A 30 -4.51 1.78 -3.75
C LEU A 30 -4.25 0.61 -4.69
N SER A 31 -5.11 -0.40 -4.70
CA SER A 31 -4.97 -1.52 -5.65
C SER A 31 -5.05 -1.02 -7.09
N ASP A 32 -6.04 -0.18 -7.41
CA ASP A 32 -6.21 0.39 -8.75
C ASP A 32 -5.06 1.31 -9.16
N LEU A 33 -4.62 2.18 -8.24
CA LEU A 33 -3.52 3.11 -8.49
C LEU A 33 -2.19 2.38 -8.68
N LEU A 34 -1.96 1.30 -7.93
CA LEU A 34 -0.75 0.49 -8.06
C LEU A 34 -0.81 -0.44 -9.27
N SER A 35 -1.96 -1.06 -9.58
CA SER A 35 -2.13 -1.84 -10.80
C SER A 35 -2.04 -0.98 -12.05
N GLY A 36 -2.54 0.27 -12.02
CA GLY A 36 -2.47 1.21 -13.13
C GLY A 36 -1.10 1.85 -13.31
N ALA A 37 -0.44 2.26 -12.22
CA ALA A 37 0.89 2.88 -12.29
C ALA A 37 1.99 1.85 -12.54
N TRP A 38 1.84 0.64 -12.01
CA TRP A 38 2.92 -0.33 -11.88
C TRP A 38 2.52 -1.70 -12.47
N ASN A 39 2.50 -1.76 -13.81
CA ASN A 39 2.14 -2.96 -14.60
C ASN A 39 2.92 -4.25 -14.23
N ASP A 40 4.08 -4.14 -13.58
CA ASP A 40 4.95 -5.27 -13.23
C ASP A 40 4.95 -5.64 -11.72
N LEU A 41 4.02 -5.09 -10.93
CA LEU A 41 4.02 -5.34 -9.48
C LEU A 41 2.89 -6.27 -9.06
N SER A 42 3.28 -7.33 -8.35
CA SER A 42 2.33 -8.21 -7.69
C SER A 42 2.17 -7.75 -6.24
N ILE A 43 1.04 -7.10 -5.95
CA ILE A 43 0.67 -6.74 -4.58
C ILE A 43 0.47 -8.03 -3.76
N VAL A 44 1.15 -8.08 -2.61
CA VAL A 44 1.10 -9.21 -1.67
C VAL A 44 0.18 -8.89 -0.49
N GLU A 45 0.30 -7.68 0.03
CA GLU A 45 -0.42 -7.25 1.23
C GLU A 45 -0.63 -5.73 1.18
N ILE A 46 -1.82 -5.28 1.58
CA ILE A 46 -2.09 -3.89 1.91
C ILE A 46 -2.65 -3.89 3.33
N ARG A 47 -2.05 -3.11 4.22
CA ARG A 47 -2.50 -3.01 5.62
C ARG A 47 -2.46 -1.59 6.14
N ARG A 48 -3.34 -1.29 7.09
CA ARG A 48 -3.26 -0.05 7.84
C ARG A 48 -2.07 -0.06 8.78
N ILE A 49 -1.45 1.10 8.90
CA ILE A 49 -0.40 1.37 9.88
C ILE A 49 -0.75 2.64 10.65
N GLU A 50 -0.45 2.64 11.93
CA GLU A 50 -0.62 3.79 12.81
C GLU A 50 0.75 4.14 13.39
N ILE A 51 1.16 5.41 13.23
CA ILE A 51 2.41 5.93 13.79
C ILE A 51 2.07 7.20 14.55
N GLY A 52 2.09 7.12 15.89
CA GLY A 52 1.65 8.23 16.74
C GLY A 52 0.17 8.52 16.53
N SER A 53 -0.15 9.77 16.17
CA SER A 53 -1.52 10.21 15.84
C SER A 53 -1.85 10.09 14.36
N SER A 54 -0.89 9.68 13.53
CA SER A 54 -1.07 9.56 12.09
C SER A 54 -1.56 8.17 11.71
N LYS A 55 -2.53 8.14 10.80
CA LYS A 55 -2.97 6.91 10.12
C LYS A 55 -2.36 6.85 8.73
N GLY A 56 -2.18 5.64 8.24
CA GLY A 56 -1.58 5.43 6.93
C GLY A 56 -1.77 4.01 6.43
N TRP A 57 -1.17 3.75 5.27
CA TRP A 57 -1.22 2.46 4.60
C TRP A 57 0.18 2.00 4.24
N ARG A 58 0.43 0.70 4.44
CA ARG A 58 1.62 0.02 3.96
C ARG A 58 1.22 -1.00 2.91
N VAL A 59 1.92 -0.98 1.79
CA VAL A 59 1.76 -1.97 0.73
C VAL A 59 3.06 -2.74 0.55
N THR A 60 2.94 -4.06 0.56
CA THR A 60 4.01 -5.00 0.27
C THR A 60 3.77 -5.60 -1.10
N TYR A 61 4.78 -5.58 -1.97
CA TYR A 61 4.65 -6.05 -3.35
C TYR A 61 5.95 -6.72 -3.84
N ARG A 62 5.84 -7.49 -4.93
CA ARG A 62 6.99 -8.12 -5.61
C ARG A 62 7.30 -7.38 -6.91
N GLN A 63 8.59 -7.15 -7.16
CA GLN A 63 9.17 -6.64 -8.41
C GLN A 63 10.32 -7.53 -8.89
#